data_AF-A0A818I7V6-F1
#
_entry.id   AF-A0A818I7V6-F1
#
_cell.length_a   1.000
_cell.length_b   1.000
_cell.length_c   1.000
_cell.angle_alpha   90.00
_cell.angle_beta   90.00
_cell.angle_gamma   90.00
#
_symmetry.space_group_name_H-M   'P 1'
#
loop_
_entity.id
_entity.type
_entity.pdbx_description
1 polymer ?
#
loop_
_entity_poly.entity_id
_entity_poly.type
_entity_poly.pdbx_seq_one_letter_code
_entity_poly.pdbx_strand_id
1 'polypeptide(L)'
;MLESISLNYEKCGDALINRNEVKYLDEIDRKVVVSFVKFLSLFKVASEQLSADTTLTLHLVVPWFTKLKASCEPTDDEPILLIQFKNAVSKMLDEKIYLTSLH
;
A
#
# COMPACT_ATOMS: atom_id res chain seq x y z
N MET A 1 -5.82 -8.93 -2.93
CA MET A 1 -4.96 -10.06 -3.35
C MET A 1 -3.76 -10.23 -2.42
N LEU A 2 -2.86 -9.24 -2.28
CA LEU A 2 -1.70 -9.33 -1.36
C LEU A 2 -2.10 -9.61 0.10
N GLU A 3 -3.19 -9.01 0.57
CA GLU A 3 -3.75 -9.29 1.90
C GLU A 3 -4.15 -10.76 2.07
N SER A 4 -4.72 -11.39 1.04
CA SER A 4 -5.08 -12.82 1.04
C SER A 4 -3.84 -13.71 1.06
N ILE A 5 -2.78 -13.35 0.32
CA ILE A 5 -1.49 -14.05 0.33
C ILE A 5 -0.83 -13.93 1.71
N SER A 6 -0.85 -12.75 2.31
CA SER A 6 -0.31 -12.53 3.66
C SER A 6 -1.07 -13.32 4.73
N LEU A 7 -2.40 -13.37 4.65
CA LEU A 7 -3.26 -14.06 5.62
C LEU A 7 -3.20 -15.59 5.49
N ASN A 8 -3.06 -16.09 4.27
CA ASN A 8 -3.03 -17.52 3.99
C ASN A 8 -1.61 -18.04 3.76
N TYR A 9 -0.56 -17.26 4.03
CA TYR A 9 0.82 -17.62 3.69
C TYR A 9 1.20 -19.02 4.17
N GLU A 10 0.84 -19.37 5.40
CA GLU A 10 1.14 -20.69 5.98
C GLU A 10 0.29 -21.81 5.37
N LYS A 11 -1.00 -21.55 5.13
CA LYS A 11 -1.90 -22.52 4.45
C LYS A 11 -1.51 -22.74 2.99
N CYS A 12 -1.05 -21.71 2.30
CA CYS A 12 -0.47 -21.79 0.96
C CYS A 12 0.87 -22.55 1.01
N GLY A 13 1.68 -22.31 2.04
CA GLY A 13 2.84 -23.11 2.44
C GLY A 13 2.55 -24.60 2.45
N ASP A 14 1.64 -25.01 3.33
CA ASP A 14 1.27 -26.41 3.51
C ASP A 14 0.71 -27.03 2.22
N ALA A 15 -0.12 -26.30 1.47
CA ALA A 15 -0.67 -26.78 0.20
C ALA A 15 0.40 -26.98 -0.88
N LEU A 16 1.38 -26.08 -0.98
CA LEU A 16 2.47 -26.15 -1.96
C LEU A 16 3.52 -27.19 -1.58
N ILE A 17 3.79 -27.38 -0.28
CA ILE A 17 4.63 -28.48 0.22
C ILE A 17 4.00 -29.83 -0.14
N ASN A 18 2.69 -30.00 0.12
CA ASN A 18 1.97 -31.23 -0.20
C ASN A 18 1.91 -31.53 -1.72
N ARG A 19 2.10 -30.52 -2.57
CA ARG A 19 2.08 -30.64 -4.04
C ARG A 19 3.47 -30.62 -4.68
N ASN A 20 4.53 -30.54 -3.87
CA ASN A 20 5.92 -30.40 -4.32
C ASN A 20 6.16 -29.15 -5.20
N GLU A 21 5.44 -28.07 -4.89
CA GLU A 21 5.44 -26.79 -5.61
C GLU A 21 6.07 -25.65 -4.78
N VAL A 22 6.87 -25.98 -3.77
CA VAL A 22 7.47 -25.05 -2.79
C VAL A 22 8.30 -23.94 -3.44
N LYS A 23 8.89 -24.20 -4.61
CA LYS A 23 9.66 -23.21 -5.39
C LYS A 23 8.92 -21.89 -5.64
N TYR A 24 7.58 -21.91 -5.71
CA TYR A 24 6.79 -20.69 -5.92
C TYR A 24 6.68 -19.82 -4.66
N LEU A 25 6.97 -20.35 -3.47
CA LEU A 25 7.06 -19.58 -2.22
C LEU A 25 8.45 -18.97 -2.02
N ASP A 26 9.51 -19.64 -2.49
CA ASP A 26 10.88 -19.11 -2.41
C ASP A 26 11.04 -17.81 -3.20
N GLU A 27 10.22 -17.62 -4.24
CA GLU A 27 10.18 -16.38 -5.03
C GLU A 27 9.42 -15.23 -4.33
N ILE A 28 8.72 -15.50 -3.22
CA ILE A 28 7.90 -14.51 -2.51
C ILE A 28 8.53 -14.16 -1.17
N ASP A 29 9.14 -12.97 -1.09
CA ASP A 29 9.56 -12.42 0.20
C ASP A 29 8.33 -11.98 1.01
N ARG A 30 7.97 -12.79 2.01
CA ARG A 30 6.86 -12.50 2.95
C ARG A 30 6.99 -11.13 3.60
N LYS A 31 8.21 -10.71 3.95
CA LYS A 31 8.45 -9.40 4.59
C LYS A 31 8.08 -8.27 3.62
N VAL A 32 8.44 -8.40 2.35
CA VAL A 32 8.04 -7.46 1.30
C VAL A 32 6.52 -7.41 1.16
N VAL A 33 5.85 -8.57 1.04
CA VAL A 33 4.38 -8.64 0.90
C VAL A 33 3.68 -7.96 2.07
N VAL A 34 4.10 -8.24 3.31
CA VAL A 34 3.52 -7.62 4.51
C VAL A 34 3.70 -6.10 4.50
N SER A 35 4.90 -5.62 4.15
CA SER A 35 5.16 -4.18 4.08
C SER A 35 4.31 -3.49 3.01
N PHE A 36 4.10 -4.12 1.85
CA PHE A 36 3.20 -3.60 0.82
C PHE A 36 1.74 -3.59 1.27
N VAL A 37 1.26 -4.65 1.94
CA VAL A 37 -0.12 -4.69 2.48
C VAL A 37 -0.32 -3.55 3.48
N LYS A 38 0.63 -3.36 4.40
CA LYS A 38 0.57 -2.28 5.40
C LYS A 38 0.51 -0.92 4.72
N PHE A 39 1.38 -0.65 3.75
CA PHE A 39 1.38 0.62 3.01
C PHE A 39 0.07 0.86 2.26
N LEU A 40 -0.40 -0.12 1.49
CA LEU A 40 -1.61 0.01 0.66
C LEU A 40 -2.91 0.11 1.47
N SER A 41 -2.93 -0.42 2.70
CA SER A 41 -4.10 -0.33 3.58
C SER A 41 -4.51 1.12 3.85
N LEU A 42 -3.56 2.04 3.91
CA LEU A 42 -3.83 3.46 4.12
C LEU A 42 -4.58 4.08 2.94
N PHE A 43 -4.20 3.70 1.71
CA PHE A 43 -4.86 4.15 0.48
C PHE A 43 -6.26 3.57 0.34
N LYS A 44 -6.46 2.32 0.78
CA LYS A 44 -7.79 1.70 0.83
C LYS A 44 -8.73 2.52 1.72
N VAL A 45 -8.31 2.84 2.95
CA VAL A 45 -9.12 3.65 3.88
C VAL A 45 -9.37 5.06 3.33
N ALA A 46 -8.35 5.69 2.74
CA ALA A 46 -8.51 7.00 2.11
C ALA A 46 -9.55 6.95 0.98
N SER A 47 -9.49 5.93 0.11
CA SER A 47 -10.44 5.75 -0.98
C SER A 47 -11.86 5.53 -0.47
N GLU A 48 -12.05 4.70 0.55
CA GLU A 48 -13.36 4.44 1.16
C GLU A 48 -13.97 5.72 1.74
N GLN A 49 -13.17 6.53 2.44
CA GLN A 49 -13.66 7.77 3.05
C GLN A 49 -13.90 8.89 2.04
N LEU A 50 -13.06 9.00 1.00
CA LEU A 50 -13.20 10.05 -0.02
C LEU A 50 -14.33 9.75 -1.02
N SER A 51 -14.67 8.47 -1.21
CA SER A 51 -15.76 8.03 -2.10
C SER A 51 -17.11 7.92 -1.40
N ALA A 52 -17.24 8.42 -0.16
CA ALA A 52 -18.51 8.37 0.56
C ALA A 52 -19.52 9.35 -0.07
N ASP A 53 -20.58 8.82 -0.68
CA ASP A 53 -21.61 9.64 -1.35
C ASP A 53 -22.60 10.29 -0.37
N THR A 54 -22.66 9.79 0.87
CA THR A 54 -23.63 10.22 1.89
C THR A 54 -23.14 11.36 2.77
N THR A 55 -21.86 11.69 2.71
CA THR A 55 -21.23 12.75 3.52
C THR A 55 -20.38 13.66 2.63
N LEU A 56 -20.24 14.93 2.99
CA LEU A 56 -19.35 15.84 2.26
C LEU A 56 -17.90 15.41 2.47
N THR A 57 -17.23 14.89 1.45
CA THR A 57 -15.86 14.36 1.58
C THR A 57 -14.77 15.34 1.15
N LEU A 58 -15.12 16.46 0.51
CA LEU A 58 -14.15 17.43 -0.04
C LEU A 58 -13.17 17.96 1.01
N HIS A 59 -13.65 18.23 2.23
CA HIS A 59 -12.82 18.71 3.34
C HIS A 59 -11.78 17.68 3.81
N LEU A 60 -11.96 16.40 3.46
CA LEU A 60 -11.04 15.31 3.80
C LEU A 60 -9.93 15.15 2.76
N VAL A 61 -10.04 15.77 1.58
CA VAL A 61 -9.07 15.62 0.48
C VAL A 61 -7.68 16.11 0.89
N VAL A 62 -7.57 17.32 1.46
CA VAL A 62 -6.28 17.87 1.89
C VAL A 62 -5.68 17.08 3.06
N PRO A 63 -6.42 16.75 4.14
CA PRO A 63 -5.93 15.87 5.21
C PRO A 63 -5.42 14.52 4.70
N TRP A 64 -6.16 13.87 3.80
CA TRP A 64 -5.74 12.59 3.22
C TRP A 64 -4.54 12.74 2.31
N PHE A 65 -4.46 13.78 1.49
CA PHE A 65 -3.29 14.05 0.65
C PHE A 65 -2.04 14.17 1.51
N THR A 66 -2.04 15.03 2.53
CA THR A 66 -0.89 15.22 3.43
C THR A 66 -0.50 13.91 4.12
N LYS A 67 -1.48 13.13 4.58
CA LYS A 67 -1.24 11.85 5.24
C LYS A 67 -0.66 10.78 4.30
N LEU A 68 -1.17 10.68 3.08
CA LEU A 68 -0.67 9.76 2.06
C LEU A 68 0.73 10.18 1.60
N LYS A 69 0.97 11.49 1.46
CA LYS A 69 2.28 12.05 1.13
C LYS A 69 3.32 11.68 2.19
N ALA A 70 3.02 11.94 3.47
CA ALA A 70 3.90 11.57 4.58
C ALA A 70 4.16 10.05 4.62
N SER A 71 3.16 9.22 4.31
CA SER A 71 3.35 7.77 4.27
C SER A 71 4.28 7.27 3.17
N CYS A 72 4.53 8.10 2.14
CA CYS A 72 5.47 7.79 1.06
C CYS A 72 6.93 8.12 1.43
N GLU A 73 7.19 8.75 2.57
CA GLU A 73 8.57 8.94 3.05
C GLU A 73 9.18 7.55 3.37
N PRO A 74 10.36 7.24 2.81
CA PRO A 74 11.03 5.97 3.06
C PRO A 74 11.61 5.94 4.47
N THR A 75 11.60 4.78 5.10
CA THR A 75 12.29 4.54 6.38
C THR A 75 13.42 3.52 6.21
N ASP A 76 14.44 3.59 7.07
CA ASP A 76 15.68 2.81 6.92
C ASP A 76 15.48 1.27 6.94
N ASP A 77 14.37 0.80 7.52
CA ASP A 77 14.03 -0.62 7.64
C ASP A 77 13.17 -1.18 6.50
N GLU A 78 12.86 -0.37 5.49
CA GLU A 78 11.97 -0.77 4.40
C GLU A 78 12.67 -1.53 3.28
N PRO A 79 12.01 -2.53 2.68
CA PRO A 79 12.54 -3.19 1.50
C PRO A 79 12.74 -2.21 0.35
N ILE A 80 13.83 -2.36 -0.41
CA ILE A 80 14.18 -1.50 -1.56
C ILE A 80 13.02 -1.37 -2.55
N LEU A 81 12.31 -2.47 -2.82
CA LEU A 81 11.14 -2.48 -3.70
C LEU A 81 10.01 -1.58 -3.19
N LEU A 82 9.78 -1.54 -1.87
CA LEU A 82 8.77 -0.66 -1.28
C LEU A 82 9.19 0.81 -1.39
N ILE A 83 10.46 1.11 -1.16
CA ILE A 83 11.01 2.47 -1.30
C ILE A 83 10.82 2.98 -2.74
N GLN A 84 11.18 2.17 -3.73
CA GLN A 84 10.99 2.52 -5.15
C GLN A 84 9.50 2.75 -5.47
N PHE A 85 8.63 1.88 -4.95
CA PHE A 85 7.19 2.02 -5.13
C PHE A 85 6.64 3.30 -4.49
N LYS A 86 7.01 3.59 -3.24
CA LYS A 86 6.64 4.81 -2.52
C LYS A 86 7.06 6.08 -3.26
N ASN A 87 8.29 6.10 -3.80
CA ASN A 87 8.77 7.24 -4.59
C ASN A 87 7.91 7.48 -5.84
N ALA A 88 7.54 6.40 -6.56
CA ALA A 88 6.65 6.49 -7.71
C ALA A 88 5.26 7.01 -7.31
N VAL A 89 4.69 6.49 -6.22
CA VAL A 89 3.38 6.92 -5.71
C VAL A 89 3.42 8.38 -5.26
N SER A 90 4.47 8.81 -4.57
CA SER A 90 4.65 10.19 -4.14
C SER A 90 4.63 11.16 -5.32
N LYS A 91 5.28 10.80 -6.43
CA LYS A 91 5.25 11.59 -7.67
C LYS A 91 3.86 11.64 -8.29
N MET A 92 3.17 10.50 -8.34
CA MET A 92 1.79 10.45 -8.84
C MET A 92 0.82 11.29 -8.01
N LEU A 93 1.02 11.37 -6.69
CA LEU A 93 0.23 12.22 -5.81
C LEU A 93 0.41 13.70 -6.17
N ASP A 94 1.64 14.16 -6.44
CA ASP A 94 1.90 15.55 -6.85
C ASP A 94 1.27 15.90 -8.19
N GLU A 95 1.26 14.97 -9.14
CA GLU A 95 0.64 15.17 -10.45
C GLU A 95 -0.89 15.27 -10.36
N LYS A 96 -1.50 14.65 -9.34
CA LYS A 96 -2.96 14.57 -9.19
C LYS A 96 -3.57 15.71 -8.41
N ILE A 97 -2.81 16.33 -7.49
CA ILE A 97 -3.33 17.40 -6.62
C ILE A 97 -2.39 18.60 -6.69
N TYR A 98 -2.80 19.59 -7.49
CA TYR A 98 -2.16 20.90 -7.53
C TYR A 98 -2.67 21.75 -6.36
N LEU A 99 -1.99 21.68 -5.22
CA LEU A 99 -2.17 22.66 -4.15
C LEU A 99 -1.40 23.94 -4.54
N THR A 100 -1.99 24.80 -5.36
CA THR A 100 -1.47 26.15 -5.54
C THR A 100 -1.48 26.86 -4.19
N SER A 101 -0.33 27.43 -3.81
CA SER A 101 -0.19 28.39 -2.70
C SER A 101 -1.09 29.59 -2.98
N LEU A 102 -2.35 29.50 -2.53
CA LEU A 102 -3.31 30.59 -2.47
C LEU A 102 -4.20 30.36 -1.24
N HIS A 103 -3.56 30.43 -0.07
CA HIS A 103 -4.00 31.31 1.00
C HIS A 103 -2.89 31.56 2.02
#